data_AF-A0A973CP97-F1
#
_entry.id   AF-A0A973CP97-F1
#
_cell.length_a   1.000
_cell.length_b   1.000
_cell.length_c   1.000
_cell.angle_alpha   90.00
_cell.angle_beta   90.00
_cell.angle_gamma   90.00
#
_symmetry.space_group_name_H-M   'P 1'
#
loop_
_entity.id
_entity.type
_entity.pdbx_description
1 polymer ?
#
loop_
_entity_poly.entity_id
_entity_poly.type
_entity_poly.pdbx_seq_one_letter_code
_entity_poly.pdbx_strand_id
1 'polypeptide(L)'
;MPKLLEKYITCQICGQEYKALGRHIYVVHGMAQKEYKKEFNVIYLTSPATRLKTSNALRKKNRKTLDEFEGWGSKKEILNKLKHISQISNKPLTSQWVEDKYPSFYRTSSRSFGSFAKMMQVSGLEYNPITKWTEKKIGFELRKLPDLSDSYVNKNFSSLYTTAREKYGSWKATLEHFGYDYSKIRKRMKRTIEDIQEELIHLHKKHGTLTYKLVHGESDSLIQAIVKQLTNLEQACKTFGLPFENLHVSWNEKRINEEYQELVKTLKHIPTRLEIINKYPRLWNAIYRYYGNYGKFKESL
;
A
#
# COMPACT_ATOMS: atom_id res chain seq x y z
N MET A 1 -40.65 -26.79 37.63
CA MET A 1 -39.53 -27.62 38.09
C MET A 1 -38.38 -27.55 37.08
N PRO A 2 -37.14 -27.21 37.47
CA PRO A 2 -36.02 -27.22 36.54
C PRO A 2 -35.70 -28.65 36.11
N LYS A 3 -35.71 -28.94 34.80
CA LYS A 3 -35.25 -30.23 34.26
C LYS A 3 -33.79 -30.44 34.67
N LEU A 4 -33.51 -31.47 35.47
CA LEU A 4 -32.15 -31.86 35.80
C LEU A 4 -31.42 -32.20 34.50
N LEU A 5 -30.41 -31.40 34.14
CA LEU A 5 -29.63 -31.65 32.94
C LEU A 5 -28.84 -32.95 33.10
N GLU A 6 -28.95 -33.83 32.11
CA GLU A 6 -28.21 -35.08 32.07
C GLU A 6 -26.71 -34.83 32.19
N LYS A 7 -26.10 -35.47 33.18
CA LYS A 7 -24.68 -35.32 33.51
C LYS A 7 -23.78 -36.06 32.52
N TYR A 8 -24.30 -37.10 31.88
CA TYR A 8 -23.58 -38.00 30.99
C TYR A 8 -24.27 -38.10 29.64
N ILE A 9 -23.57 -38.66 28.66
CA ILE A 9 -24.06 -39.07 27.35
C ILE A 9 -23.59 -40.51 27.11
N THR A 10 -24.46 -41.35 26.59
CA THR A 10 -24.19 -42.77 26.37
C THR A 10 -23.60 -43.00 24.99
N CYS A 11 -22.51 -43.78 24.91
CA CYS A 11 -21.97 -44.22 23.64
C CYS A 11 -22.91 -45.22 22.97
N GLN A 12 -23.32 -44.94 21.73
CA GLN A 12 -24.22 -45.82 20.96
C GLN A 12 -23.58 -47.13 20.49
N ILE A 13 -22.24 -47.27 20.58
CA ILE A 13 -21.53 -48.51 20.19
C ILE A 13 -21.38 -49.45 21.39
N CYS A 14 -20.93 -48.94 22.54
CA CYS A 14 -20.61 -49.78 23.71
C CYS A 14 -21.52 -49.59 24.93
N GLY A 15 -22.49 -48.67 24.87
CA GLY A 15 -23.43 -48.43 25.97
C GLY A 15 -22.85 -47.74 27.22
N GLN A 16 -21.55 -47.41 27.23
CA GLN A 16 -20.91 -46.77 28.38
C GLN A 16 -21.21 -45.26 28.45
N GLU A 17 -21.27 -44.72 29.67
CA GLU A 17 -21.61 -43.33 29.94
C GLU A 17 -20.38 -42.42 30.07
N TYR A 18 -20.40 -41.27 29.38
CA TYR A 18 -19.28 -40.33 29.35
C TYR A 18 -19.74 -38.88 29.52
N LYS A 19 -18.84 -38.00 29.99
CA LYS A 19 -19.07 -36.55 29.95
C LYS A 19 -18.79 -35.96 28.55
N ALA A 20 -17.87 -36.59 27.82
CA ALA A 20 -17.49 -36.26 26.45
C ALA A 20 -17.04 -37.53 25.72
N LEU A 21 -17.65 -37.84 24.57
CA LEU A 21 -17.37 -39.02 23.77
C LEU A 21 -16.23 -38.82 22.78
N GLY A 22 -15.80 -37.58 22.51
CA GLY A 22 -14.90 -37.27 21.40
C GLY A 22 -13.58 -38.05 21.38
N ARG A 23 -12.94 -38.22 22.54
CA ARG A 23 -11.71 -39.03 22.67
C ARG A 23 -12.02 -40.53 22.71
N HIS A 24 -13.09 -40.92 23.40
CA HIS A 24 -13.50 -42.31 23.53
C HIS A 24 -13.79 -42.95 22.16
N ILE A 25 -14.57 -42.28 21.31
CA ILE A 25 -14.92 -42.77 19.96
C ILE A 25 -13.66 -43.07 19.14
N TYR A 26 -12.68 -42.16 19.17
CA TYR A 26 -11.45 -42.36 18.42
C TYR A 26 -10.57 -43.47 19.01
N VAL A 27 -10.39 -43.49 20.33
CA VAL A 27 -9.45 -44.42 20.99
C VAL A 27 -10.00 -45.85 21.08
N VAL A 28 -11.29 -46.01 21.36
CA VAL A 28 -11.90 -47.33 21.61
C VAL A 28 -12.53 -47.91 20.35
N HIS A 29 -13.05 -47.06 19.46
CA HIS A 29 -13.76 -47.50 18.26
C HIS A 29 -13.05 -47.16 16.94
N GLY A 30 -11.87 -46.50 17.00
CA GLY A 30 -11.08 -46.17 15.80
C GLY A 30 -11.80 -45.24 14.81
N MET A 31 -12.88 -44.59 15.24
CA MET A 31 -13.80 -43.88 14.34
C MET A 31 -13.61 -42.36 14.45
N ALA A 32 -13.72 -41.66 13.32
CA ALA A 32 -13.67 -40.20 13.35
C ALA A 32 -14.95 -39.62 13.95
N GLN A 33 -14.84 -38.56 14.75
CA GLN A 33 -16.00 -37.92 15.40
C GLN A 33 -17.09 -37.48 14.40
N LYS A 34 -16.70 -37.08 13.19
CA LYS A 34 -17.63 -36.65 12.13
C LYS A 34 -18.43 -37.84 11.57
N GLU A 35 -17.78 -38.98 11.40
CA GLU A 35 -18.41 -40.23 10.92
C GLU A 35 -19.41 -40.71 11.95
N TYR A 36 -19.00 -40.78 13.23
CA TYR A 36 -19.87 -41.16 14.34
C TYR A 36 -21.14 -40.29 14.43
N LYS A 37 -20.99 -38.97 14.31
CA LYS A 37 -22.16 -38.05 14.32
C LYS A 37 -23.13 -38.32 13.17
N LYS A 38 -22.60 -38.66 11.99
CA LYS A 38 -23.41 -38.96 10.81
C LYS A 38 -24.11 -40.30 10.95
N GLU A 39 -23.40 -41.33 11.38
CA GLU A 39 -23.89 -42.70 11.52
C GLU A 39 -24.99 -42.81 12.58
N PHE A 40 -24.78 -42.21 13.76
CA PHE A 40 -25.72 -42.29 14.88
C PHE A 40 -26.66 -41.08 14.99
N ASN A 41 -26.65 -40.19 14.00
CA ASN A 41 -27.43 -38.94 13.97
C ASN A 41 -27.31 -38.10 15.26
N VAL A 42 -26.10 -38.02 15.82
CA VAL A 42 -25.83 -37.30 17.08
C VAL A 42 -25.29 -35.90 16.78
N ILE A 43 -25.95 -34.87 17.31
CA ILE A 43 -25.53 -33.47 17.10
C ILE A 43 -24.30 -33.12 17.96
N TYR A 44 -24.27 -33.60 19.21
CA TYR A 44 -23.28 -33.23 20.22
C TYR A 44 -22.61 -34.46 20.86
N LEU A 45 -21.29 -34.41 20.99
CA LEU A 45 -20.50 -35.48 21.64
C LEU A 45 -20.18 -35.17 23.10
N THR A 46 -20.85 -34.19 23.70
CA THR A 46 -20.65 -33.75 25.08
C THR A 46 -21.99 -33.67 25.79
N SER A 47 -22.02 -34.04 27.07
CA SER A 47 -23.27 -34.07 27.83
C SER A 47 -23.88 -32.67 27.98
N PRO A 48 -25.22 -32.55 28.07
CA PRO A 48 -25.89 -31.26 28.26
C PRO A 48 -25.34 -30.44 29.43
N ALA A 49 -25.05 -31.09 30.57
CA ALA A 49 -24.43 -30.44 31.72
C ALA A 49 -23.03 -29.87 31.42
N THR A 50 -22.23 -30.59 30.63
CA THR A 50 -20.89 -30.14 30.23
C THR A 50 -20.98 -28.96 29.26
N ARG A 51 -21.88 -29.02 28.28
CA ARG A 51 -22.14 -27.90 27.36
C ARG A 51 -22.58 -26.63 28.09
N LEU A 52 -23.48 -26.77 29.07
CA LEU A 52 -23.92 -25.64 29.88
C LEU A 52 -22.77 -25.05 30.70
N LYS A 53 -21.92 -25.88 31.32
CA LYS A 53 -20.73 -25.41 32.05
C LYS A 53 -19.76 -24.66 31.15
N THR A 54 -19.44 -25.19 29.97
CA THR A 54 -18.54 -24.52 29.01
C THR A 54 -19.17 -23.23 28.49
N SER A 55 -20.47 -23.22 28.16
CA SER A 55 -21.20 -22.02 27.76
C SER A 55 -21.18 -20.97 28.87
N ASN A 56 -21.40 -21.36 30.13
CA ASN A 56 -21.36 -20.44 31.26
C ASN A 56 -19.94 -19.94 31.55
N ALA A 57 -18.90 -20.77 31.37
CA ALA A 57 -17.51 -20.36 31.48
C ALA A 57 -17.12 -19.36 30.37
N LEU A 58 -17.55 -19.61 29.13
CA LEU A 58 -17.38 -18.68 28.01
C LEU A 58 -18.16 -17.38 28.25
N ARG A 59 -19.39 -17.46 28.74
CA ARG A 59 -20.17 -16.28 29.15
C ARG A 59 -19.47 -15.52 30.27
N LYS A 60 -18.90 -16.18 31.28
CA LYS A 60 -18.16 -15.54 32.38
C LYS A 60 -16.83 -14.94 31.91
N LYS A 61 -16.13 -15.57 30.96
CA LYS A 61 -14.91 -15.05 30.32
C LYS A 61 -15.23 -13.83 29.44
N ASN A 62 -16.26 -13.94 28.62
CA ASN A 62 -16.75 -12.85 27.77
C ASN A 62 -17.33 -11.71 28.63
N ARG A 63 -17.97 -12.03 29.75
CA ARG A 63 -18.42 -11.08 30.77
C ARG A 63 -17.25 -10.41 31.45
N LYS A 64 -16.17 -11.11 31.82
CA LYS A 64 -14.93 -10.47 32.32
C LYS A 64 -14.32 -9.49 31.30
N THR A 65 -14.30 -9.83 30.02
CA THR A 65 -13.84 -8.91 28.95
C THR A 65 -14.84 -7.80 28.62
N LEU A 66 -16.08 -7.88 29.09
CA LEU A 66 -17.10 -6.82 28.97
C LEU A 66 -17.13 -5.93 30.22
N ASP A 67 -17.02 -6.51 31.41
CA ASP A 67 -17.00 -5.85 32.73
C ASP A 67 -15.68 -5.07 32.94
N GLU A 68 -14.55 -5.48 32.34
CA GLU A 68 -13.33 -4.64 32.27
C GLU A 68 -13.52 -3.37 31.42
N PHE A 69 -14.64 -3.26 30.66
CA PHE A 69 -14.93 -2.16 29.75
C PHE A 69 -16.28 -1.46 29.99
N GLU A 70 -17.14 -1.94 30.89
CA GLU A 70 -18.37 -1.29 31.32
C GLU A 70 -18.11 -0.39 32.52
N GLY A 71 -17.77 0.87 32.23
CA GLY A 71 -17.57 1.88 33.27
C GLY A 71 -17.35 3.28 32.70
N TRP A 72 -18.10 3.68 31.67
CA TRP A 72 -18.00 5.06 31.16
C TRP A 72 -18.96 6.03 31.86
N GLY A 73 -19.75 5.53 32.82
CA GLY A 73 -20.60 6.34 33.67
C GLY A 73 -21.79 6.99 32.95
N SER A 74 -22.44 7.90 33.65
CA SER A 74 -23.47 8.81 33.16
C SER A 74 -23.02 9.61 31.93
N LYS A 75 -23.99 10.20 31.20
CA LYS A 75 -23.69 11.13 30.08
C LYS A 75 -22.67 12.22 30.45
N LYS A 76 -22.70 12.69 31.70
CA LYS A 76 -21.77 13.70 32.23
C LYS A 76 -20.32 13.19 32.28
N GLU A 77 -20.12 11.94 32.70
CA GLU A 77 -18.79 11.32 32.79
C GLU A 77 -18.21 11.07 31.39
N ILE A 78 -19.04 10.64 30.44
CA ILE A 78 -18.65 10.50 29.02
C ILE A 78 -18.16 11.85 28.45
N LEU A 79 -18.86 12.95 28.73
CA LEU A 79 -18.47 14.29 28.27
C LEU A 79 -17.19 14.78 28.93
N ASN A 80 -17.02 14.55 30.23
CA ASN A 80 -15.78 14.90 30.94
C ASN A 80 -14.58 14.15 30.37
N LYS A 81 -14.75 12.86 30.06
CA LYS A 81 -13.71 12.07 29.42
C LYS A 81 -13.40 12.57 28.01
N LEU A 82 -14.42 12.92 27.22
CA LEU A 82 -14.21 13.49 25.89
C LEU A 82 -13.37 14.77 25.95
N LYS A 83 -13.65 15.66 26.90
CA LYS A 83 -12.86 16.89 27.12
C LYS A 83 -11.41 16.58 27.48
N HIS A 84 -11.19 15.61 28.37
CA HIS A 84 -9.84 15.16 28.72
C HIS A 84 -9.09 14.55 27.52
N ILE A 85 -9.77 13.75 26.69
CA ILE A 85 -9.18 13.20 25.45
C ILE A 85 -8.83 14.36 24.50
N SER A 86 -9.71 15.36 24.37
CA SER A 86 -9.46 16.56 23.54
C SER A 86 -8.23 17.34 23.98
N GLN A 87 -7.98 17.45 25.29
CA GLN A 87 -6.83 18.17 25.84
C GLN A 87 -5.52 17.44 25.59
N ILE A 88 -5.54 16.10 25.62
CA ILE A 88 -4.35 15.28 25.35
C ILE A 88 -4.09 15.17 23.85
N SER A 89 -5.15 15.16 23.04
CA SER A 89 -5.01 15.09 21.59
C SER A 89 -4.55 16.44 21.04
N ASN A 90 -3.31 16.51 20.57
CA ASN A 90 -2.80 17.68 19.85
C ASN A 90 -3.36 17.80 18.40
N LYS A 91 -4.53 17.18 18.14
CA LYS A 91 -5.19 17.07 16.83
C LYS A 91 -6.71 17.17 16.99
N PRO A 92 -7.45 17.63 15.96
CA PRO A 92 -8.91 17.63 15.97
C PRO A 92 -9.50 16.23 16.20
N LEU A 93 -10.49 16.13 17.08
CA LEU A 93 -11.18 14.88 17.40
C LEU A 93 -12.10 14.45 16.26
N THR A 94 -11.60 13.57 15.38
CA THR A 94 -12.43 12.90 14.39
C THR A 94 -13.05 11.62 14.96
N SER A 95 -14.22 11.24 14.46
CA SER A 95 -14.89 10.00 14.88
C SER A 95 -14.01 8.78 14.62
N GLN A 96 -13.33 8.73 13.48
CA GLN A 96 -12.43 7.63 13.12
C GLN A 96 -11.26 7.52 14.11
N TRP A 97 -10.61 8.65 14.43
CA TRP A 97 -9.48 8.63 15.36
C TRP A 97 -9.90 8.14 16.76
N VAL A 98 -11.07 8.56 17.25
CA VAL A 98 -11.59 8.09 18.53
C VAL A 98 -12.02 6.62 18.47
N GLU A 99 -12.58 6.17 17.36
CA GLU A 99 -12.91 4.75 17.14
C GLU A 99 -11.66 3.87 17.13
N ASP A 100 -10.58 4.30 16.47
CA ASP A 100 -9.33 3.55 16.36
C ASP A 100 -8.59 3.48 17.71
N LYS A 101 -8.55 4.60 18.46
CA LYS A 101 -7.79 4.70 19.72
C LYS A 101 -8.60 4.28 20.95
N TYR A 102 -9.91 4.51 20.93
CA TYR A 102 -10.81 4.27 22.05
C TYR A 102 -12.13 3.61 21.59
N PRO A 103 -12.07 2.40 20.99
CA PRO A 103 -13.24 1.77 20.36
C PRO A 103 -14.41 1.56 21.32
N SER A 104 -14.14 1.19 22.57
CA SER A 104 -15.18 1.00 23.59
C SER A 104 -15.84 2.32 24.02
N PHE A 105 -15.07 3.40 24.13
CA PHE A 105 -15.59 4.73 24.40
C PHE A 105 -16.44 5.23 23.23
N TYR A 106 -15.97 5.05 22.00
CA TYR A 106 -16.72 5.42 20.79
C TYR A 106 -18.08 4.72 20.71
N ARG A 107 -18.13 3.41 20.97
CA ARG A 107 -19.39 2.66 20.97
C ARG A 107 -20.32 3.12 22.11
N THR A 108 -19.79 3.30 23.32
CA THR A 108 -20.59 3.66 24.50
C THR A 108 -21.14 5.09 24.38
N SER A 109 -20.31 6.03 23.93
CA SER A 109 -20.74 7.40 23.65
C SER A 109 -21.77 7.44 22.52
N SER A 110 -21.54 6.74 21.42
CA SER A 110 -22.50 6.68 20.31
C SER A 110 -23.84 6.09 20.74
N ARG A 111 -23.86 5.05 21.58
CA ARG A 111 -25.11 4.51 22.17
C ARG A 111 -25.82 5.52 23.08
N SER A 112 -25.05 6.21 23.93
CA SER A 112 -25.61 7.14 24.94
C SER A 112 -26.17 8.43 24.33
N PHE A 113 -25.54 8.92 23.26
CA PHE A 113 -25.88 10.19 22.60
C PHE A 113 -26.56 10.00 21.24
N GLY A 114 -26.69 8.78 20.75
CA GLY A 114 -27.23 8.42 19.43
C GLY A 114 -26.19 8.46 18.30
N SER A 115 -25.26 9.41 18.34
CA SER A 115 -24.10 9.45 17.44
C SER A 115 -22.93 10.21 18.08
N PHE A 116 -21.71 9.93 17.61
CA PHE A 116 -20.51 10.69 18.01
C PHE A 116 -20.64 12.18 17.67
N ALA A 117 -21.23 12.51 16.52
CA ALA A 117 -21.50 13.90 16.11
C ALA A 117 -22.41 14.63 17.13
N LYS A 118 -23.49 13.96 17.57
CA LYS A 118 -24.41 14.51 18.56
C LYS A 118 -23.76 14.66 19.94
N MET A 119 -22.87 13.74 20.31
CA MET A 119 -22.06 13.91 21.53
C MET A 119 -21.17 15.15 21.45
N MET A 120 -20.46 15.36 20.33
CA MET A 120 -19.60 16.53 20.16
C MET A 120 -20.38 17.84 20.19
N GLN A 121 -21.58 17.86 19.60
CA GLN A 121 -22.48 19.01 19.68
C GLN A 121 -22.86 19.33 21.13
N VAL A 122 -23.16 18.31 21.94
CA VAL A 122 -23.50 18.48 23.36
C VAL A 122 -22.28 18.85 24.21
N SER A 123 -21.08 18.40 23.83
CA SER A 123 -19.84 18.72 24.57
C SER A 123 -19.34 20.13 24.34
N GLY A 124 -19.80 20.79 23.27
CA GLY A 124 -19.32 22.11 22.83
C GLY A 124 -17.92 22.07 22.22
N LEU A 125 -17.39 20.88 21.90
CA LEU A 125 -16.11 20.73 21.23
C LEU A 125 -16.27 20.85 19.72
N GLU A 126 -15.29 21.45 19.05
CA GLU A 126 -15.28 21.51 17.58
C GLU A 126 -15.22 20.09 17.00
N TYR A 127 -16.20 19.77 16.16
CA TYR A 127 -16.28 18.50 15.46
C TYR A 127 -16.21 18.73 13.97
N ASN A 128 -15.16 18.19 13.36
CA ASN A 128 -15.06 18.12 11.92
C ASN A 128 -15.48 16.70 11.49
N PRO A 129 -16.74 16.48 11.06
CA PRO A 129 -17.13 15.19 10.55
C PRO A 129 -16.24 14.86 9.35
N ILE A 130 -15.77 13.61 9.30
CA ILE A 130 -15.27 13.05 8.04
C ILE A 130 -16.51 12.91 7.14
N THR A 131 -16.87 14.00 6.49
CA THR A 131 -18.02 14.03 5.59
C THR A 131 -17.71 13.13 4.42
N LYS A 132 -18.55 12.13 4.17
CA LYS A 132 -18.53 11.41 2.90
C LYS A 132 -18.63 12.45 1.78
N TRP A 133 -17.72 12.37 0.81
CA TRP A 133 -17.76 13.21 -0.39
C TRP A 133 -18.97 12.80 -1.23
N THR A 134 -20.05 13.57 -1.10
CA THR A 134 -21.21 13.43 -1.98
C THR A 134 -20.97 14.20 -3.27
N GLU A 135 -21.71 13.86 -4.32
CA GLU A 135 -21.66 14.57 -5.61
C GLU A 135 -21.86 16.08 -5.46
N LYS A 136 -22.90 16.45 -4.70
CA LYS A 136 -23.23 17.85 -4.41
C LYS A 136 -22.08 18.54 -3.68
N LYS A 137 -21.42 17.86 -2.74
CA LYS A 137 -20.30 18.42 -1.99
C LYS A 137 -19.06 18.61 -2.88
N ILE A 138 -18.74 17.64 -3.72
CA ILE A 138 -17.65 17.76 -4.70
C ILE A 138 -17.88 18.99 -5.59
N GLY A 139 -19.05 19.10 -6.22
CA GLY A 139 -19.37 20.24 -7.09
C GLY A 139 -19.45 21.59 -6.36
N PHE A 140 -19.77 21.60 -5.07
CA PHE A 140 -19.72 22.80 -4.25
C PHE A 140 -18.29 23.23 -3.93
N GLU A 141 -17.42 22.30 -3.55
CA GLU A 141 -16.01 22.63 -3.28
C GLU A 141 -15.27 23.05 -4.55
N LEU A 142 -15.51 22.38 -5.69
CA LEU A 142 -14.89 22.76 -6.97
C LEU A 142 -15.13 24.23 -7.33
N ARG A 143 -16.33 24.76 -7.06
CA ARG A 143 -16.66 26.18 -7.31
C ARG A 143 -15.92 27.17 -6.41
N LYS A 144 -15.41 26.72 -5.27
CA LYS A 144 -14.68 27.56 -4.30
C LYS A 144 -13.18 27.53 -4.50
N LEU A 145 -12.67 26.57 -5.28
CA LEU A 145 -11.24 26.43 -5.48
C LEU A 145 -10.70 27.57 -6.35
N PRO A 146 -9.61 28.24 -5.94
CA PRO A 146 -9.00 29.30 -6.73
C PRO A 146 -8.25 28.75 -7.96
N ASP A 147 -7.89 27.47 -7.95
CA ASP A 147 -7.26 26.77 -9.06
C ASP A 147 -7.79 25.32 -9.12
N LEU A 148 -8.15 24.88 -10.34
CA LEU A 148 -8.66 23.55 -10.63
C LEU A 148 -7.60 22.62 -11.24
N SER A 149 -6.35 23.08 -11.34
CA SER A 149 -5.23 22.27 -11.81
C SER A 149 -5.05 21.03 -10.94
N ASP A 150 -4.75 19.90 -11.58
CA ASP A 150 -4.56 18.61 -10.92
C ASP A 150 -3.47 18.67 -9.84
N SER A 151 -2.36 19.35 -10.14
CA SER A 151 -1.27 19.57 -9.19
C SER A 151 -1.71 20.36 -7.96
N TYR A 152 -2.42 21.48 -8.15
CA TYR A 152 -2.87 22.33 -7.05
C TYR A 152 -3.86 21.59 -6.13
N VAL A 153 -4.87 20.94 -6.72
CA VAL A 153 -5.90 20.27 -5.92
C VAL A 153 -5.37 19.02 -5.24
N ASN A 154 -4.51 18.24 -5.89
CA ASN A 154 -3.87 17.10 -5.24
C ASN A 154 -2.99 17.52 -4.05
N LYS A 155 -2.28 18.64 -4.17
CA LYS A 155 -1.39 19.13 -3.11
C LYS A 155 -2.16 19.72 -1.92
N ASN A 156 -3.19 20.54 -2.18
CA ASN A 156 -3.87 21.30 -1.13
C ASN A 156 -5.16 20.63 -0.63
N PHE A 157 -5.79 19.79 -1.45
CA PHE A 157 -7.10 19.17 -1.19
C PHE A 157 -7.09 17.69 -1.58
N SER A 158 -6.08 16.95 -1.12
CA SER A 158 -5.83 15.55 -1.51
C SER A 158 -7.05 14.62 -1.31
N SER A 159 -7.82 14.81 -0.24
CA SER A 159 -9.03 14.01 0.01
C SER A 159 -10.11 14.23 -1.06
N LEU A 160 -10.35 15.48 -1.46
CA LEU A 160 -11.28 15.81 -2.55
C LEU A 160 -10.77 15.21 -3.87
N TYR A 161 -9.47 15.37 -4.15
CA TYR A 161 -8.85 14.87 -5.38
C TYR A 161 -8.98 13.35 -5.52
N THR A 162 -8.62 12.60 -4.47
CA THR A 162 -8.67 11.13 -4.48
C THR A 162 -10.10 10.64 -4.63
N THR A 163 -11.04 11.13 -3.81
CA THR A 163 -12.42 10.64 -3.88
C THR A 163 -13.13 11.01 -5.18
N ALA A 164 -12.85 12.20 -5.73
CA ALA A 164 -13.36 12.57 -7.05
C ALA A 164 -12.84 11.63 -8.14
N ARG A 165 -11.54 11.32 -8.13
CA ARG A 165 -10.94 10.36 -9.07
C ARG A 165 -11.49 8.94 -8.93
N GLU A 166 -11.70 8.46 -7.72
CA GLU A 166 -12.31 7.15 -7.49
C GLU A 166 -13.73 7.09 -8.06
N LYS A 167 -14.50 8.17 -7.91
CA LYS A 167 -15.90 8.22 -8.36
C LYS A 167 -16.05 8.38 -9.88
N TYR A 168 -15.20 9.19 -10.52
CA TYR A 168 -15.32 9.53 -11.95
C TYR A 168 -14.15 9.01 -12.80
N GLY A 169 -13.27 8.18 -12.24
CA GLY A 169 -12.10 7.56 -12.88
C GLY A 169 -10.86 8.47 -13.00
N SER A 170 -11.04 9.76 -13.32
CA SER A 170 -9.92 10.72 -13.44
C SER A 170 -10.31 12.13 -13.01
N TRP A 171 -9.31 12.98 -12.74
CA TRP A 171 -9.55 14.39 -12.40
C TRP A 171 -10.13 15.15 -13.58
N LYS A 172 -9.64 14.86 -14.79
CA LYS A 172 -10.21 15.36 -16.04
C LYS A 172 -11.70 15.02 -16.15
N ALA A 173 -12.06 13.74 -16.00
CA ALA A 173 -13.43 13.28 -16.09
C ALA A 173 -14.33 13.88 -15.00
N THR A 174 -13.79 14.09 -13.79
CA THR A 174 -14.48 14.82 -12.73
C THR A 174 -14.85 16.23 -13.19
N LEU A 175 -13.88 16.98 -13.70
CA LEU A 175 -14.09 18.36 -14.14
C LEU A 175 -15.09 18.43 -15.30
N GLU A 176 -14.97 17.54 -16.28
CA GLU A 176 -15.91 17.43 -17.41
C GLU A 176 -17.34 17.09 -16.93
N HIS A 177 -17.49 16.19 -15.95
CA HIS A 177 -18.79 15.86 -15.35
C HIS A 177 -19.47 17.08 -14.70
N PHE A 178 -18.68 17.98 -14.11
CA PHE A 178 -19.18 19.24 -13.52
C PHE A 178 -19.19 20.42 -14.52
N GLY A 179 -19.00 20.16 -15.82
CA GLY A 179 -19.10 21.17 -16.88
C GLY A 179 -17.87 22.07 -17.05
N TYR A 180 -16.73 21.69 -16.48
CA TYR A 180 -15.48 22.42 -16.65
C TYR A 180 -14.69 21.91 -17.86
N ASP A 181 -14.20 22.84 -18.68
CA ASP A 181 -13.31 22.52 -19.79
C ASP A 181 -11.87 22.31 -19.28
N TYR A 182 -11.48 21.05 -19.12
CA TYR A 182 -10.16 20.68 -18.62
C TYR A 182 -9.01 21.19 -19.52
N SER A 183 -9.25 21.41 -20.81
CA SER A 183 -8.21 21.88 -21.74
C SER A 183 -7.75 23.30 -21.42
N LYS A 184 -8.66 24.15 -20.92
CA LYS A 184 -8.38 25.53 -20.48
C LYS A 184 -7.75 25.59 -19.10
N ILE A 185 -7.97 24.57 -18.27
CA ILE A 185 -7.43 24.48 -16.90
C ILE A 185 -6.00 23.94 -16.90
N ARG A 186 -5.69 23.02 -17.82
CA ARG A 186 -4.40 22.35 -17.87
C ARG A 186 -3.30 23.30 -18.36
N LYS A 187 -2.58 23.92 -17.42
CA LYS A 187 -1.33 24.66 -17.67
C LYS A 187 -0.13 23.73 -17.94
N ARG A 188 -0.23 22.77 -18.85
CA ARG A 188 0.98 22.07 -19.32
C ARG A 188 1.66 22.97 -20.34
N MET A 189 2.74 23.62 -19.91
CA MET A 189 3.71 24.24 -20.81
C MET A 189 4.17 23.14 -21.79
N LYS A 190 3.68 23.19 -23.04
CA LYS A 190 4.22 22.34 -24.09
C LYS A 190 5.62 22.88 -24.34
N ARG A 191 6.65 22.16 -23.92
CA ARG A 191 8.02 22.50 -24.30
C ARG A 191 8.13 22.39 -25.80
N THR A 192 8.47 23.49 -26.43
CA THR A 192 8.80 23.57 -27.85
C THR A 192 10.17 22.94 -28.10
N ILE A 193 10.56 22.75 -29.37
CA ILE A 193 11.89 22.24 -29.70
C ILE A 193 12.95 23.28 -29.33
N GLU A 194 12.60 24.56 -29.46
CA GLU A 194 13.39 25.72 -29.09
C GLU A 194 13.68 25.75 -27.58
N ASP A 195 12.65 25.52 -26.74
CA ASP A 195 12.84 25.44 -25.28
C ASP A 195 13.83 24.31 -24.90
N ILE A 196 13.73 23.16 -25.59
CA ILE A 196 14.63 22.03 -25.37
C ILE A 196 16.07 22.40 -25.77
N GLN A 197 16.24 23.07 -26.90
CA GLN A 197 17.54 23.52 -27.39
C GLN A 197 18.18 24.50 -26.41
N GLU A 198 17.45 25.52 -25.97
CA GLU A 198 17.95 26.53 -25.03
C GLU A 198 18.41 25.89 -23.71
N GLU A 199 17.63 24.95 -23.17
CA GLU A 199 17.95 24.27 -21.92
C GLU A 199 19.17 23.35 -22.06
N LEU A 200 19.31 22.63 -23.19
CA LEU A 200 20.50 21.82 -23.47
C LEU A 200 21.76 22.68 -23.65
N ILE A 201 21.66 23.82 -24.33
CA ILE A 201 22.75 24.79 -24.45
C ILE A 201 23.14 25.34 -23.08
N HIS A 202 22.15 25.65 -22.23
CA HIS A 202 22.41 26.13 -20.87
C HIS A 202 23.13 25.08 -20.02
N LEU A 203 22.67 23.83 -20.05
CA LEU A 203 23.32 22.71 -19.36
C LEU A 203 24.74 22.48 -19.88
N HIS A 204 24.95 22.60 -21.19
CA HIS A 204 26.27 22.46 -21.79
C HIS A 204 27.22 23.57 -21.32
N LYS A 205 26.75 24.83 -21.27
CA LYS A 205 27.55 25.95 -20.73
C LYS A 205 27.90 25.76 -19.25
N LYS A 206 26.99 25.19 -18.46
CA LYS A 206 27.16 24.99 -17.02
C LYS A 206 28.08 23.82 -16.68
N HIS A 207 28.02 22.72 -17.43
CA HIS A 207 28.66 21.46 -17.07
C HIS A 207 29.67 20.93 -18.10
N GLY A 208 29.81 21.57 -19.26
CA GLY A 208 30.60 21.06 -20.36
C GLY A 208 29.88 19.91 -21.07
N THR A 209 30.57 18.81 -21.35
CA THR A 209 30.03 17.68 -22.12
C THR A 209 28.76 17.10 -21.50
N LEU A 210 27.72 16.97 -22.32
CA LEU A 210 26.43 16.45 -21.86
C LEU A 210 26.46 14.92 -21.78
N THR A 211 25.90 14.37 -20.70
CA THR A 211 25.69 12.93 -20.52
C THR A 211 24.25 12.66 -20.12
N TYR A 212 23.74 11.46 -20.41
CA TYR A 212 22.36 11.10 -20.03
C TYR A 212 22.10 11.27 -18.54
N LYS A 213 23.04 10.81 -17.69
CA LYS A 213 22.91 10.89 -16.23
C LYS A 213 22.86 12.34 -15.74
N LEU A 214 23.62 13.24 -16.36
CA LEU A 214 23.60 14.66 -16.02
C LEU A 214 22.25 15.28 -16.35
N VAL A 215 21.78 15.12 -17.59
CA VAL A 215 20.52 15.73 -18.05
C VAL A 215 19.32 15.15 -17.30
N HIS A 216 19.29 13.83 -17.06
CA HIS A 216 18.26 13.19 -16.25
C HIS A 216 18.33 13.63 -14.78
N GLY A 217 19.52 13.85 -14.22
CA GLY A 217 19.68 14.32 -12.85
C GLY A 217 19.16 15.75 -12.64
N GLU A 218 19.27 16.61 -13.66
CA GLU A 218 18.80 17.99 -13.60
C GLU A 218 17.30 18.11 -13.92
N SER A 219 16.79 17.38 -14.93
CA SER A 219 15.37 17.45 -15.30
C SER A 219 14.86 16.20 -16.02
N ASP A 220 14.10 15.38 -15.29
CA ASP A 220 13.33 14.27 -15.87
C ASP A 220 12.34 14.75 -16.95
N SER A 221 11.77 15.94 -16.76
CA SER A 221 10.81 16.52 -17.70
C SER A 221 11.44 16.89 -19.05
N LEU A 222 12.73 17.27 -19.04
CA LEU A 222 13.51 17.53 -20.25
C LEU A 222 13.75 16.24 -21.03
N ILE A 223 14.18 15.18 -20.34
CA ILE A 223 14.38 13.86 -20.98
C ILE A 223 13.08 13.36 -21.62
N GLN A 224 11.95 13.48 -20.92
CA GLN A 224 10.65 13.06 -21.48
C GLN A 224 10.26 13.89 -22.71
N ALA A 225 10.51 15.20 -22.69
CA ALA A 225 10.24 16.08 -23.83
C ALA A 225 11.14 15.72 -25.03
N ILE A 226 12.42 15.44 -24.78
CA ILE A 226 13.41 15.01 -25.78
C ILE A 226 13.00 13.66 -26.39
N VAL A 227 12.68 12.66 -25.58
CA VAL A 227 12.27 11.34 -26.10
C VAL A 227 11.01 11.45 -26.96
N LYS A 228 10.07 12.31 -26.56
CA LYS A 228 8.82 12.50 -27.28
C LYS A 228 8.99 13.22 -28.63
N GLN A 229 9.88 14.21 -28.72
CA GLN A 229 9.99 15.10 -29.89
C GLN A 229 11.21 14.82 -30.77
N LEU A 230 12.30 14.33 -30.18
CA LEU A 230 13.61 14.16 -30.82
C LEU A 230 14.14 12.72 -30.67
N THR A 231 13.29 11.78 -30.23
CA THR A 231 13.56 10.34 -30.05
C THR A 231 14.48 10.01 -28.87
N ASN A 232 15.67 10.60 -28.79
CA ASN A 232 16.62 10.38 -27.69
C ASN A 232 17.60 11.55 -27.55
N LEU A 233 18.33 11.59 -26.42
CA LEU A 233 19.26 12.68 -26.09
C LEU A 233 20.45 12.76 -27.06
N GLU A 234 20.95 11.63 -27.54
CA GLU A 234 22.06 11.60 -28.49
C GLU A 234 21.66 12.28 -29.81
N GLN A 235 20.49 11.92 -30.34
CA GLN A 235 19.95 12.51 -31.55
C GLN A 235 19.61 14.00 -31.35
N ALA A 236 19.10 14.39 -30.19
CA ALA A 236 18.88 15.80 -29.86
C ALA A 236 20.19 16.59 -29.86
N CYS A 237 21.22 16.12 -29.16
CA CYS A 237 22.54 16.76 -29.14
C CYS A 237 23.16 16.82 -30.54
N LYS A 238 23.05 15.74 -31.33
CA LYS A 238 23.51 15.72 -32.72
C LYS A 238 22.79 16.73 -33.60
N THR A 239 21.47 16.86 -33.43
CA THR A 239 20.65 17.84 -34.17
C THR A 239 21.03 19.28 -33.82
N PHE A 240 21.41 19.53 -32.57
CA PHE A 240 21.79 20.86 -32.08
C PHE A 240 23.30 21.13 -32.11
N GLY A 241 24.12 20.21 -32.62
CA GLY A 241 25.58 20.36 -32.67
C GLY A 241 26.27 20.42 -31.30
N LEU A 242 25.68 19.81 -30.28
CA LEU A 242 26.22 19.79 -28.92
C LEU A 242 27.07 18.54 -28.66
N PRO A 243 28.21 18.66 -27.95
CA PRO A 243 29.03 17.52 -27.60
C PRO A 243 28.30 16.65 -26.57
N PHE A 244 28.13 15.38 -26.92
CA PHE A 244 27.45 14.38 -26.11
C PHE A 244 28.35 13.18 -25.89
N GLU A 245 28.48 12.76 -24.63
CA GLU A 245 29.22 11.55 -24.26
C GLU A 245 28.24 10.50 -23.75
N ASN A 246 28.11 9.42 -24.52
CA ASN A 246 27.33 8.27 -24.13
C ASN A 246 28.14 7.37 -23.19
N LEU A 247 28.14 7.69 -21.90
CA LEU A 247 28.75 6.84 -20.87
C LEU A 247 28.03 5.49 -20.71
N HIS A 248 26.90 5.29 -21.39
CA HIS A 248 26.11 4.07 -21.34
C HIS A 248 26.33 3.24 -22.61
N VAL A 249 27.59 2.87 -22.86
CA VAL A 249 27.86 2.01 -24.01
C VAL A 249 27.30 0.63 -23.77
N SER A 250 26.35 0.23 -24.62
CA SER A 250 25.81 -1.12 -24.62
C SER A 250 26.94 -2.10 -24.91
N TRP A 251 27.19 -3.01 -23.99
CA TRP A 251 28.07 -4.16 -24.24
C TRP A 251 27.48 -5.01 -25.36
N ASN A 252 28.17 -5.06 -26.48
CA ASN A 252 27.91 -5.97 -27.59
C ASN A 252 29.16 -6.83 -27.83
N GLU A 253 29.01 -7.91 -28.58
CA GLU A 253 30.09 -8.86 -28.92
C GLU A 253 31.36 -8.18 -29.41
N LYS A 254 31.25 -7.29 -30.40
CA LYS A 254 32.39 -6.57 -30.97
C LYS A 254 33.17 -5.81 -29.89
N ARG A 255 32.48 -5.06 -29.04
CA ARG A 255 33.10 -4.27 -27.97
C ARG A 255 33.73 -5.14 -26.89
N ILE A 256 33.07 -6.25 -26.52
CA ILE A 256 33.62 -7.20 -25.54
C ILE A 256 34.95 -7.75 -26.06
N ASN A 257 35.02 -8.09 -27.35
CA ASN A 257 36.23 -8.59 -27.99
C ASN A 257 37.32 -7.50 -28.06
N GLU A 258 36.99 -6.27 -28.47
CA GLU A 258 37.95 -5.16 -28.52
C GLU A 258 38.58 -4.87 -27.15
N GLU A 259 37.76 -4.71 -26.10
CA GLU A 259 38.25 -4.45 -24.74
C GLU A 259 39.08 -5.62 -24.19
N TYR A 260 38.70 -6.87 -24.52
CA TYR A 260 39.49 -8.04 -24.15
C TYR A 260 40.85 -8.07 -24.86
N GLN A 261 40.91 -7.74 -26.15
CA GLN A 261 42.17 -7.68 -26.91
C GLN A 261 43.09 -6.56 -26.41
N GLU A 262 42.55 -5.40 -26.06
CA GLU A 262 43.30 -4.32 -25.41
C GLU A 262 43.85 -4.76 -24.05
N LEU A 263 43.05 -5.51 -23.29
CA LEU A 263 43.48 -6.06 -22.01
C LEU A 263 44.64 -7.06 -22.17
N VAL A 264 44.57 -7.95 -23.16
CA VAL A 264 45.66 -8.89 -23.50
C VAL A 264 46.93 -8.14 -23.87
N LYS A 265 46.83 -7.10 -24.70
CA LYS A 265 47.98 -6.25 -25.07
C LYS A 265 48.62 -5.58 -23.86
N THR A 266 47.78 -5.05 -22.96
CA THR A 266 48.22 -4.35 -21.74
C THR A 266 48.91 -5.29 -20.77
N LEU A 267 48.34 -6.48 -20.55
CA LEU A 267 48.86 -7.48 -19.63
C LEU A 267 50.01 -8.32 -20.20
N LYS A 268 50.20 -8.31 -21.53
CA LYS A 268 51.18 -9.14 -22.26
C LYS A 268 51.01 -10.65 -22.04
N HIS A 269 49.85 -11.08 -21.58
CA HIS A 269 49.46 -12.48 -21.43
C HIS A 269 47.94 -12.62 -21.53
N ILE A 270 47.46 -13.84 -21.73
CA ILE A 270 46.02 -14.15 -21.79
C ILE A 270 45.45 -14.06 -20.36
N PRO A 271 44.53 -13.13 -20.06
CA PRO A 271 43.99 -12.96 -18.73
C PRO A 271 43.27 -14.22 -18.24
N THR A 272 43.50 -14.60 -16.99
CA THR A 272 42.76 -15.68 -16.33
C THR A 272 41.36 -15.20 -15.94
N ARG A 273 40.42 -16.15 -15.74
CA ARG A 273 39.07 -15.82 -15.28
C ARG A 273 39.07 -14.98 -14.00
N LEU A 274 39.94 -15.33 -13.05
CA LEU A 274 40.03 -14.63 -11.76
C LEU A 274 40.58 -13.21 -11.91
N GLU A 275 41.51 -12.99 -12.83
CA GLU A 275 42.04 -11.64 -13.10
C GLU A 275 40.98 -10.70 -13.67
N ILE A 276 40.14 -11.19 -14.59
CA ILE A 276 39.05 -10.38 -15.15
C ILE A 276 37.99 -10.10 -14.08
N ILE A 277 37.59 -11.11 -13.30
CA ILE A 277 36.61 -10.94 -12.22
C ILE A 277 37.08 -9.87 -11.21
N ASN A 278 38.34 -9.96 -10.76
CA ASN A 278 38.82 -9.13 -9.67
C ASN A 278 39.24 -7.73 -10.11
N LYS A 279 39.88 -7.61 -11.29
CA LYS A 279 40.46 -6.34 -11.75
C LYS A 279 39.58 -5.61 -12.77
N TYR A 280 38.70 -6.33 -13.49
CA TYR A 280 37.89 -5.79 -14.58
C TYR A 280 36.42 -6.24 -14.49
N PRO A 281 35.73 -5.96 -13.37
CA PRO A 281 34.38 -6.49 -13.11
C PRO A 281 33.33 -6.06 -14.14
N ARG A 282 33.53 -4.92 -14.81
CA ARG A 282 32.64 -4.46 -15.89
C ARG A 282 32.72 -5.36 -17.13
N LEU A 283 33.93 -5.67 -17.60
CA LEU A 283 34.16 -6.59 -18.70
C LEU A 283 33.70 -8.01 -18.35
N TRP A 284 33.96 -8.46 -17.11
CA TRP A 284 33.43 -9.75 -16.63
C TRP A 284 31.90 -9.83 -16.74
N ASN A 285 31.19 -8.84 -16.21
CA ASN A 285 29.73 -8.82 -16.25
C ASN A 285 29.18 -8.81 -17.68
N ALA A 286 29.89 -8.14 -18.61
CA ALA A 286 29.54 -8.13 -20.02
C ALA A 286 29.73 -9.50 -20.67
N ILE A 287 30.91 -10.11 -20.49
CA ILE A 287 31.23 -11.47 -20.97
C ILE A 287 30.20 -12.48 -20.45
N TYR A 288 29.91 -12.44 -19.15
CA TYR A 288 28.95 -13.35 -18.52
C TYR A 288 27.53 -13.16 -19.05
N ARG A 289 27.08 -11.92 -19.25
CA ARG A 289 25.74 -11.65 -19.80
C ARG A 289 25.58 -12.10 -21.25
N TYR A 290 26.62 -11.92 -22.08
CA TYR A 290 26.53 -12.20 -23.51
C TYR A 290 26.82 -13.67 -23.83
N TYR A 291 27.87 -14.25 -23.23
CA TYR A 291 28.33 -15.62 -23.52
C TYR A 291 27.96 -16.65 -22.44
N GLY A 292 27.41 -16.20 -21.31
CA GLY A 292 27.02 -17.05 -20.18
C GLY A 292 28.17 -17.52 -19.29
N ASN A 293 29.36 -17.76 -19.85
CA ASN A 293 30.57 -18.07 -19.08
C ASN A 293 31.86 -17.76 -19.86
N TYR A 294 32.98 -17.75 -19.14
CA TYR A 294 34.29 -17.43 -19.71
C TYR A 294 34.81 -18.46 -20.72
N GLY A 295 34.47 -19.73 -20.56
CA GLY A 295 34.90 -20.80 -21.47
C GLY A 295 34.27 -20.62 -22.84
N LYS A 296 32.95 -20.42 -22.88
CA LYS A 296 32.19 -20.13 -24.10
C LYS A 296 32.68 -18.87 -24.81
N PHE A 297 33.03 -17.84 -24.04
CA PHE A 297 33.64 -16.63 -24.60
C PHE A 297 34.99 -16.92 -25.25
N LYS A 298 35.86 -17.71 -24.60
CA LYS A 298 37.16 -18.09 -25.19
C LYS A 298 37.02 -18.93 -26.46
N GLU A 299 35.99 -19.76 -26.54
CA GLU A 299 35.68 -20.54 -27.76
C GLU A 299 35.19 -19.64 -28.92
N SER A 300 34.72 -18.43 -28.62
CA SER A 300 34.22 -17.46 -29.61
C SER A 300 35.23 -16.42 -30.07
N LEU A 301 36.43 -16.37 -29.47
CA LEU A 301 37.53 -15.46 -29.80
C LEU A 301 38.42 -16.02 -30.91
#